data_AF-A0A0B1TMC8-F1
#
_entry.id   AF-A0A0B1TMC8-F1
#
_cell.length_a   1.000
_cell.length_b   1.000
_cell.length_c   1.000
_cell.angle_alpha   90.00
_cell.angle_beta   90.00
_cell.angle_gamma   90.00
#
_symmetry.space_group_name_H-M   'P 1'
#
loop_
_entity.id
_entity.type
_entity.pdbx_description
1 polymer ?
#
loop_
_entity_poly.entity_id
_entity_poly.type
_entity_poly.pdbx_seq_one_letter_code
_entity_poly.pdbx_strand_id
1 'polypeptide(L)'
;MKEWNCKKVPEDAEKNLKLAVIKRHWSDAEYERVDEAIRDEFARAHEENRQAAQKVSRLPADEWKNDRMDQLRKWQTIPPINYAPFTLGNDIKNALETFLDSTVQFSVNDSSEVPLSTKPPVLHWTPLPLDSELQVLIRISFPLAGPDNCTFTDIRKSIRKHFDNIYEWTEGILITDDPIHLHVERTSPTEIEIAARVCVEELEEEQQSNPAKLLWPYIALALRNTLSHLDEHQYLQYSVSVKGVLLSTGN
;
A
#
# COMPACT_ATOMS: atom_id res chain seq x y z
N MET A 1 -7.72 -5.15 29.07
CA MET A 1 -7.06 -4.71 27.83
C MET A 1 -6.96 -5.95 26.95
N LYS A 2 -7.83 -6.08 25.94
CA LYS A 2 -7.75 -7.18 24.97
C LYS A 2 -7.02 -6.61 23.76
N GLU A 3 -5.87 -7.17 23.40
CA GLU A 3 -5.26 -6.93 22.10
C GLU A 3 -6.17 -7.59 21.06
N TRP A 4 -6.61 -6.79 20.08
CA TRP A 4 -7.46 -7.24 19.00
C TRP A 4 -6.62 -7.36 17.75
N ASN A 5 -6.45 -8.59 17.27
CA ASN A 5 -5.94 -8.88 15.94
C ASN A 5 -7.10 -8.74 14.95
N CYS A 6 -6.90 -7.96 13.88
CA CYS A 6 -7.52 -8.29 12.60
C CYS A 6 -7.26 -9.78 12.39
N LYS A 7 -8.30 -10.62 12.30
CA LYS A 7 -8.12 -12.07 12.14
C LYS A 7 -7.17 -12.24 10.94
N LYS A 8 -5.96 -12.75 11.19
CA LYS A 8 -5.02 -13.10 10.12
C LYS A 8 -5.81 -13.93 9.11
N VAL A 9 -5.90 -13.40 7.89
CA VAL A 9 -6.38 -14.16 6.75
C VAL A 9 -5.47 -15.40 6.71
N PRO A 10 -6.00 -16.62 6.81
CA PRO A 10 -5.16 -17.82 6.76
C PRO A 10 -4.24 -17.76 5.54
N GLU A 11 -2.99 -18.22 5.63
CA GLU A 11 -2.04 -18.20 4.50
C GLU A 11 -2.61 -18.87 3.23
N ASP A 12 -3.59 -19.77 3.39
CA ASP A 12 -4.29 -20.46 2.30
C ASP A 12 -5.54 -19.72 1.77
N ALA A 13 -5.99 -18.64 2.40
CA ALA A 13 -7.14 -17.86 1.92
C ALA A 13 -6.75 -16.88 0.80
N GLU A 14 -5.53 -16.35 0.79
CA GLU A 14 -5.03 -15.53 -0.33
C GLU A 14 -4.87 -16.36 -1.62
N LYS A 15 -4.52 -17.66 -1.50
CA LYS A 15 -4.48 -18.61 -2.64
C LYS A 15 -5.83 -18.82 -3.32
N ASN A 16 -6.92 -18.58 -2.60
CA ASN A 16 -8.28 -18.87 -3.01
C ASN A 16 -9.10 -17.61 -3.28
N LEU A 17 -8.42 -16.47 -3.55
CA LEU A 17 -9.08 -15.25 -3.98
C LEU A 17 -9.96 -15.52 -5.20
N LYS A 18 -11.23 -15.14 -5.07
CA LYS A 18 -12.27 -15.32 -6.08
C LYS A 18 -12.92 -13.99 -6.39
N LEU A 19 -13.02 -13.65 -7.68
CA LEU A 19 -13.66 -12.43 -8.15
C LEU A 19 -15.00 -12.76 -8.83
N ALA A 20 -16.09 -12.30 -8.24
CA ALA A 20 -17.41 -12.37 -8.86
C ALA A 20 -17.73 -11.04 -9.54
N VAL A 21 -17.95 -11.07 -10.86
CA VAL A 21 -18.34 -9.87 -11.63
C VAL A 21 -19.82 -9.95 -11.94
N ILE A 22 -20.64 -9.07 -11.37
CA ILE A 22 -22.10 -9.17 -11.46
C ILE A 22 -22.64 -8.11 -12.42
N LYS A 23 -23.45 -8.53 -13.39
CA LYS A 23 -24.13 -7.63 -14.33
C LYS A 23 -25.52 -8.13 -14.69
N ARG A 24 -26.45 -7.23 -15.04
CA ARG A 24 -27.83 -7.60 -15.44
C ARG A 24 -27.88 -8.50 -16.67
N HIS A 25 -27.14 -8.15 -17.70
CA HIS A 25 -27.01 -8.93 -18.93
C HIS A 25 -25.58 -8.79 -19.43
N TRP A 26 -25.07 -9.89 -19.94
CA TRP A 26 -23.77 -9.97 -20.59
C TRP A 26 -23.97 -10.25 -22.07
N SER A 27 -23.20 -9.58 -22.91
CA SER A 27 -22.97 -10.03 -24.29
C SER A 27 -21.64 -10.77 -24.38
N ASP A 28 -21.46 -11.61 -25.40
CA ASP A 28 -20.22 -12.36 -25.62
C ASP A 28 -18.99 -11.43 -25.70
N ALA A 29 -19.13 -10.29 -26.38
CA ALA A 29 -18.09 -9.26 -26.46
C ALA A 29 -17.76 -8.60 -25.11
N GLU A 30 -18.63 -8.70 -24.11
CA GLU A 30 -18.36 -8.19 -22.75
C GLU A 30 -17.67 -9.24 -21.89
N TYR A 31 -18.02 -10.52 -22.07
CA TYR A 31 -17.26 -11.63 -21.51
C TYR A 31 -15.80 -11.55 -21.98
N GLU A 32 -15.59 -11.50 -23.30
CA GLU A 32 -14.25 -11.44 -23.88
C GLU A 32 -13.44 -10.24 -23.36
N ARG A 33 -14.08 -9.09 -23.16
CA ARG A 33 -13.43 -7.88 -22.62
C ARG A 33 -13.01 -8.03 -21.16
N VAL A 34 -13.83 -8.69 -20.32
CA VAL A 34 -13.45 -8.95 -18.92
C VAL A 34 -12.30 -9.95 -18.87
N ASP A 35 -12.38 -11.01 -19.68
CA ASP A 35 -11.33 -12.01 -19.77
C ASP A 35 -10.00 -11.40 -20.24
N GLU A 36 -10.05 -10.53 -21.26
CA GLU A 36 -8.90 -9.78 -21.77
C GLU A 36 -8.33 -8.85 -20.69
N ALA A 37 -9.16 -8.02 -20.05
CA ALA A 37 -8.71 -7.10 -19.02
C ALA A 37 -8.02 -7.83 -17.84
N ILE A 38 -8.55 -8.98 -17.43
CA ILE A 38 -7.94 -9.78 -16.37
C ILE A 38 -6.60 -10.36 -16.85
N ARG A 39 -6.53 -10.95 -18.04
CA ARG A 39 -5.28 -11.49 -18.60
C ARG A 39 -4.21 -10.41 -18.73
N ASP A 40 -4.58 -9.25 -19.26
CA ASP A 40 -3.67 -8.13 -19.48
C ASP A 40 -3.12 -7.60 -18.16
N GLU A 41 -3.95 -7.53 -17.11
CA GLU A 41 -3.45 -7.10 -15.81
C GLU A 41 -2.49 -8.09 -15.15
N PHE A 42 -2.78 -9.39 -15.23
CA PHE A 42 -1.84 -10.41 -14.75
C PHE A 42 -0.53 -10.40 -15.56
N ALA A 43 -0.61 -10.21 -16.88
CA ALA A 43 0.56 -10.09 -17.73
C ALA A 43 1.40 -8.85 -17.37
N ARG A 44 0.77 -7.70 -17.12
CA ARG A 44 1.44 -6.48 -16.68
C ARG A 44 2.14 -6.69 -15.33
N ALA A 45 1.44 -7.24 -14.34
CA ALA A 45 2.02 -7.52 -13.02
C ALA A 45 3.22 -8.48 -13.10
N HIS A 46 3.12 -9.53 -13.93
CA HIS A 46 4.22 -10.46 -14.16
C HIS A 46 5.43 -9.76 -14.80
N GLU A 47 5.19 -8.88 -15.76
CA GLU A 47 6.24 -8.09 -16.41
C GLU A 47 6.94 -7.15 -15.42
N GLU A 48 6.19 -6.45 -14.58
CA GLU A 48 6.74 -5.56 -13.54
C GLU A 48 7.62 -6.34 -12.55
N ASN A 49 7.18 -7.52 -12.11
CA ASN A 49 7.99 -8.40 -11.26
C ASN A 49 9.28 -8.86 -11.94
N ARG A 50 9.20 -9.19 -13.23
CA ARG A 50 10.36 -9.59 -14.04
C ARG A 50 11.38 -8.44 -14.14
N GLN A 51 10.90 -7.23 -14.39
CA GLN A 51 11.75 -6.03 -14.44
C GLN A 51 12.36 -5.72 -13.07
N ALA A 52 11.59 -5.85 -11.99
CA ALA A 52 12.09 -5.69 -10.62
C ALA A 52 13.20 -6.70 -10.30
N ALA A 53 13.02 -7.98 -10.68
CA ALA A 53 14.02 -9.03 -10.48
C ALA A 53 15.32 -8.73 -11.26
N GLN A 54 15.20 -8.25 -12.51
CA GLN A 54 16.36 -7.82 -13.28
C GLN A 54 17.09 -6.65 -12.62
N LYS A 55 16.39 -5.64 -12.10
CA LYS A 55 17.00 -4.52 -11.38
C LYS A 55 17.74 -5.00 -10.13
N VAL A 56 17.10 -5.81 -9.29
CA VAL A 56 17.69 -6.34 -8.06
C VAL A 56 18.91 -7.22 -8.37
N SER A 57 18.85 -8.03 -9.42
CA SER A 57 19.97 -8.91 -9.82
C SER A 57 21.28 -8.16 -10.11
N ARG A 58 21.20 -6.88 -10.52
CA ARG A 58 22.36 -6.02 -10.83
C ARG A 58 22.95 -5.31 -9.61
N LEU A 59 22.27 -5.34 -8.47
CA LEU A 59 22.74 -4.69 -7.23
C LEU A 59 23.84 -5.54 -6.55
N PRO A 60 24.68 -4.96 -5.68
CA PRO A 60 25.70 -5.70 -4.94
C PRO A 60 25.13 -6.90 -4.17
N ALA A 61 25.95 -7.94 -4.00
CA ALA A 61 25.54 -9.13 -3.25
C ALA A 61 25.47 -8.82 -1.75
N ASP A 62 24.34 -9.16 -1.14
CA ASP A 62 24.06 -8.96 0.29
C ASP A 62 22.88 -9.86 0.69
N GLU A 63 22.64 -10.06 1.98
CA GLU A 63 21.57 -10.93 2.50
C GLU A 63 20.19 -10.47 2.03
N TRP A 64 19.90 -9.16 2.13
CA TRP A 64 18.62 -8.58 1.70
C TRP A 64 18.32 -8.83 0.21
N LYS A 65 19.37 -8.95 -0.63
CA LYS A 65 19.20 -9.20 -2.07
C LYS A 65 18.66 -10.61 -2.29
N ASN A 66 19.13 -11.60 -1.53
CA ASN A 66 18.66 -12.98 -1.64
C ASN A 66 17.19 -13.07 -1.24
N ASP A 67 16.84 -12.50 -0.09
CA ASP A 67 15.45 -12.47 0.41
C ASP A 67 14.51 -11.81 -0.60
N ARG A 68 14.90 -10.66 -1.14
CA ARG A 68 14.10 -9.95 -2.15
C ARG A 68 13.99 -10.72 -3.46
N MET A 69 15.07 -11.38 -3.91
CA MET A 69 15.01 -12.21 -5.12
C MET A 69 14.09 -13.42 -4.94
N ASP A 70 14.09 -14.05 -3.77
CA ASP A 70 13.20 -15.17 -3.48
C ASP A 70 11.74 -14.74 -3.37
N GLN A 71 11.46 -13.58 -2.78
CA GLN A 71 10.13 -12.97 -2.81
C GLN A 71 9.65 -12.72 -4.26
N LEU A 72 10.49 -12.11 -5.10
CA LEU A 72 10.15 -11.84 -6.50
C LEU A 72 9.93 -13.12 -7.32
N ARG A 73 10.71 -14.18 -7.06
CA ARG A 73 10.51 -15.50 -7.69
C ARG A 73 9.18 -16.12 -7.27
N LYS A 74 8.81 -16.05 -5.99
CA LYS A 74 7.49 -16.50 -5.52
C LYS A 74 6.36 -15.75 -6.22
N TRP A 75 6.48 -14.43 -6.36
CA TRP A 75 5.47 -13.61 -7.04
C TRP A 75 5.30 -13.93 -8.52
N GLN A 76 6.35 -14.39 -9.20
CA GLN A 76 6.25 -14.89 -10.58
C GLN A 76 5.46 -16.19 -10.71
N THR A 77 5.26 -16.93 -9.62
CA THR A 77 4.52 -18.20 -9.60
C THR A 77 3.08 -18.06 -9.09
N ILE A 78 2.62 -16.84 -8.78
CA ILE A 78 1.25 -16.59 -8.33
C ILE A 78 0.28 -16.94 -9.47
N PRO A 79 -0.70 -17.83 -9.24
CA PRO A 79 -1.69 -18.17 -10.26
C PRO A 79 -2.63 -16.97 -10.52
N PRO A 80 -3.24 -16.89 -11.72
CA PRO A 80 -4.31 -15.94 -11.98
C PRO A 80 -5.47 -16.10 -10.99
N ILE A 81 -6.17 -15.00 -10.70
CA ILE A 81 -7.35 -15.04 -9.84
C ILE A 81 -8.44 -15.91 -10.48
N ASN A 82 -9.11 -16.72 -9.66
CA ASN A 82 -10.32 -17.39 -10.09
C ASN A 82 -11.42 -16.34 -10.21
N TYR A 83 -11.95 -16.09 -11.39
CA TYR A 83 -13.09 -15.19 -11.55
C TYR A 83 -14.23 -15.88 -12.27
N ALA A 84 -15.44 -15.41 -12.00
CA ALA A 84 -16.63 -15.82 -12.72
C ALA A 84 -17.57 -14.62 -12.90
N PRO A 85 -18.04 -14.36 -14.13
CA PRO A 85 -19.13 -13.43 -14.37
C PRO A 85 -20.48 -14.06 -14.01
N PHE A 86 -21.35 -13.26 -13.40
CA PHE A 86 -22.69 -13.65 -12.98
C PHE A 86 -23.72 -12.72 -13.59
N THR A 87 -24.84 -13.30 -14.03
CA THR A 87 -26.01 -12.57 -14.49
C THR A 87 -26.93 -12.30 -13.31
N LEU A 88 -27.38 -11.05 -13.14
CA LEU A 88 -28.33 -10.67 -12.10
C LEU A 88 -29.69 -11.32 -12.40
N GLY A 89 -30.12 -12.23 -11.54
CA GLY A 89 -31.38 -12.96 -11.64
C GLY A 89 -31.76 -13.60 -10.31
N ASN A 90 -32.88 -14.32 -10.29
CA ASN A 90 -33.43 -14.87 -9.04
C ASN A 90 -32.51 -15.90 -8.36
N ASP A 91 -31.64 -16.58 -9.13
CA ASP A 91 -30.76 -17.64 -8.62
C ASP A 91 -29.33 -17.17 -8.32
N ILE A 92 -29.04 -15.87 -8.45
CA ILE A 92 -27.67 -15.35 -8.30
C ILE A 92 -27.09 -15.64 -6.91
N LYS A 93 -27.93 -15.63 -5.86
CA LYS A 93 -27.50 -15.91 -4.50
C LYS A 93 -26.89 -17.31 -4.39
N ASN A 94 -27.59 -18.34 -4.88
CA ASN A 94 -27.12 -19.72 -4.84
C ASN A 94 -25.87 -19.91 -5.70
N ALA A 95 -25.81 -19.24 -6.86
CA ALA A 95 -24.65 -19.28 -7.74
C ALA A 95 -23.41 -18.66 -7.09
N LEU A 96 -23.55 -17.50 -6.43
CA LEU A 96 -22.47 -16.84 -5.68
C LEU A 96 -22.04 -17.66 -4.46
N GLU A 97 -22.98 -18.21 -3.68
CA GLU A 97 -22.67 -19.03 -2.51
C GLU A 97 -21.92 -20.31 -2.91
N THR A 98 -22.28 -20.91 -4.05
CA THR A 98 -21.57 -22.06 -4.62
C THR A 98 -20.17 -21.66 -5.09
N PHE A 99 -20.05 -20.55 -5.81
CA PHE A 99 -18.76 -20.09 -6.32
C PHE A 99 -17.80 -19.68 -5.20
N LEU A 100 -18.29 -19.01 -4.16
CA LEU A 100 -17.49 -18.55 -3.02
C LEU A 100 -17.26 -19.63 -1.95
N ASP A 101 -17.61 -20.89 -2.24
CA ASP A 101 -17.47 -22.06 -1.35
C ASP A 101 -18.09 -21.87 0.04
N SER A 102 -19.25 -21.21 0.13
CA SER A 102 -20.19 -21.13 1.27
C SER A 102 -19.63 -20.79 2.68
N THR A 103 -18.34 -20.47 2.80
CA THR A 103 -17.66 -20.13 4.08
C THR A 103 -17.13 -18.70 4.05
N VAL A 104 -17.76 -17.80 3.30
CA VAL A 104 -17.50 -16.37 3.47
C VAL A 104 -18.32 -15.91 4.68
N GLN A 105 -17.74 -16.04 5.88
CA GLN A 105 -18.23 -15.28 7.02
C GLN A 105 -17.98 -13.81 6.71
N PHE A 106 -19.03 -13.10 6.31
CA PHE A 106 -19.05 -11.64 6.34
C PHE A 106 -18.95 -11.22 7.81
N SER A 107 -17.74 -11.04 8.30
CA SER A 107 -17.54 -10.30 9.54
C SER A 107 -17.76 -8.83 9.21
N VAL A 108 -18.93 -8.32 9.59
CA VAL A 108 -19.09 -6.87 9.77
C VAL A 108 -18.13 -6.52 10.90
N ASN A 109 -17.00 -5.94 10.52
CA ASN A 109 -16.07 -5.38 11.49
C ASN A 109 -16.75 -4.10 11.99
N ASP A 110 -17.57 -4.24 13.03
CA ASP A 110 -18.14 -3.14 13.78
C ASP A 110 -16.99 -2.55 14.60
N SER A 111 -16.07 -1.89 13.89
CA SER A 111 -14.93 -1.21 14.49
C SER A 111 -15.50 -0.09 15.35
N SER A 112 -15.51 -0.30 16.66
CA SER A 112 -15.77 0.72 17.67
C SER A 112 -14.63 1.74 17.76
N GLU A 113 -13.96 2.04 16.64
CA GLU A 113 -13.03 3.15 16.56
C GLU A 113 -13.82 4.45 16.45
N VAL A 114 -13.27 5.52 17.01
CA VAL A 114 -13.79 6.85 16.70
C VAL A 114 -13.71 7.01 15.19
N PRO A 115 -14.84 7.27 14.50
CA PRO A 115 -14.83 7.37 13.05
C PRO A 115 -13.82 8.45 12.64
N LEU A 116 -12.78 8.04 11.93
CA LEU A 116 -11.79 8.96 11.38
C LEU A 116 -12.44 9.77 10.26
N SER A 117 -11.96 11.00 10.08
CA SER A 117 -12.30 11.79 8.91
C SER A 117 -11.88 11.05 7.64
N THR A 118 -12.67 11.17 6.57
CA THR A 118 -12.27 10.70 5.24
C THR A 118 -11.36 11.68 4.52
N LYS A 119 -11.28 12.93 5.02
CA LYS A 119 -10.44 13.98 4.47
C LYS A 119 -9.23 14.20 5.36
N PRO A 120 -8.04 14.47 4.77
CA PRO A 120 -6.92 14.96 5.54
C PRO A 120 -7.30 16.25 6.27
N PRO A 121 -6.72 16.51 7.44
CA PRO A 121 -6.90 17.79 8.11
C PRO A 121 -6.40 18.92 7.21
N VAL A 122 -6.97 20.12 7.35
CA VAL A 122 -6.50 21.33 6.65
C VAL A 122 -5.21 21.79 7.33
N LEU A 123 -4.15 21.02 7.11
CA LEU A 123 -2.78 21.32 7.52
C LEU A 123 -2.03 21.77 6.27
N HIS A 124 -0.97 22.55 6.44
CA HIS A 124 -0.17 23.14 5.35
C HIS A 124 0.60 22.10 4.50
N TRP A 125 0.23 20.82 4.58
CA TRP A 125 0.80 19.74 3.80
C TRP A 125 0.23 19.75 2.37
N THR A 126 1.06 20.16 1.42
CA THR A 126 0.80 20.07 -0.02
C THR A 126 1.53 18.88 -0.63
N PRO A 127 1.22 18.39 -1.85
CA PRO A 127 2.01 17.31 -2.48
C PRO A 127 3.47 17.68 -2.79
N LEU A 128 3.71 18.96 -3.07
CA LEU A 128 5.05 19.52 -3.32
C LEU A 128 5.55 20.28 -2.07
N PRO A 129 6.86 20.23 -1.76
CA PRO A 129 7.44 21.05 -0.70
C PRO A 129 7.36 22.54 -1.06
N LEU A 130 7.32 23.38 -0.02
CA LEU A 130 7.51 24.83 -0.15
C LEU A 130 8.97 25.18 -0.45
N ASP A 131 9.24 26.46 -0.74
CA ASP A 131 10.56 26.93 -1.16
C ASP A 131 11.68 26.68 -0.13
N SER A 132 11.35 26.80 1.16
CA SER A 132 12.27 26.53 2.27
C SER A 132 12.23 25.08 2.75
N GLU A 133 11.41 24.22 2.17
CA GLU A 133 11.23 22.84 2.60
C GLU A 133 12.08 21.86 1.80
N LEU A 134 12.71 20.94 2.52
CA LEU A 134 13.29 19.74 1.96
C LEU A 134 12.30 18.58 2.15
N GLN A 135 11.98 17.85 1.07
CA GLN A 135 11.19 16.61 1.16
C GLN A 135 11.97 15.38 0.70
N VAL A 136 11.87 14.28 1.45
CA VAL A 136 12.16 12.92 0.98
C VAL A 136 10.84 12.21 0.75
N LEU A 137 10.63 11.67 -0.45
CA LEU A 137 9.42 10.92 -0.82
C LEU A 137 9.78 9.50 -1.28
N ILE A 138 9.20 8.51 -0.61
CA ILE A 138 9.19 7.11 -1.02
C ILE A 138 7.77 6.75 -1.46
N ARG A 139 7.68 6.10 -2.61
CA ARG A 139 6.43 5.53 -3.12
C ARG A 139 6.51 4.02 -3.16
N ILE A 140 5.48 3.39 -2.62
CA ILE A 140 5.21 1.96 -2.73
C ILE A 140 4.07 1.80 -3.72
N SER A 141 4.34 1.12 -4.84
CA SER A 141 3.38 0.91 -5.92
C SER A 141 3.01 -0.56 -6.02
N PHE A 142 1.72 -0.84 -6.15
CA PHE A 142 1.15 -2.18 -6.23
C PHE A 142 0.66 -2.42 -7.66
N PRO A 143 1.22 -3.40 -8.41
CA PRO A 143 0.81 -3.66 -9.79
C PRO A 143 -0.67 -4.04 -9.90
N LEU A 144 -1.23 -4.77 -8.93
CA LEU A 144 -2.61 -5.26 -9.00
C LEU A 144 -3.55 -4.47 -8.08
N ALA A 145 -3.35 -4.60 -6.77
CA ALA A 145 -4.13 -3.93 -5.75
C ALA A 145 -3.24 -3.68 -4.53
N GLY A 146 -3.44 -2.54 -3.88
CA GLY A 146 -2.82 -2.22 -2.61
C GLY A 146 -3.44 -2.99 -1.44
N PRO A 147 -2.90 -2.80 -0.22
CA PRO A 147 -3.41 -3.43 0.98
C PRO A 147 -4.87 -3.01 1.24
N ASP A 148 -5.62 -3.92 1.87
CA ASP A 148 -6.98 -3.62 2.31
C ASP A 148 -6.98 -2.58 3.46
N ASN A 149 -8.18 -2.14 3.83
CA ASN A 149 -8.33 -1.14 4.91
C ASN A 149 -7.82 -1.65 6.27
N CYS A 150 -7.91 -2.96 6.53
CA CYS A 150 -7.47 -3.53 7.80
C CYS A 150 -5.94 -3.47 7.88
N THR A 151 -5.25 -3.99 6.85
CA THR A 151 -3.79 -3.94 6.74
C THR A 151 -3.27 -2.50 6.80
N PHE A 152 -3.90 -1.56 6.08
CA PHE A 152 -3.49 -0.16 6.14
C PHE A 152 -3.76 0.50 7.50
N THR A 153 -4.80 0.08 8.21
CA THR A 153 -5.06 0.52 9.60
C THR A 153 -3.99 -0.01 10.55
N ASP A 154 -3.56 -1.25 10.38
CA ASP A 154 -2.50 -1.84 11.19
C ASP A 154 -1.14 -1.16 10.93
N ILE A 155 -0.85 -0.79 9.68
CA ILE A 155 0.30 0.05 9.31
C ILE A 155 0.24 1.40 10.03
N ARG A 156 -0.88 2.13 9.96
CA ARG A 156 -1.01 3.43 10.66
C ARG A 156 -0.81 3.28 12.16
N LYS A 157 -1.42 2.27 12.78
CA LYS A 157 -1.29 1.97 14.21
C LYS A 157 0.14 1.63 14.62
N SER A 158 0.90 0.90 13.80
CA SER A 158 2.29 0.56 14.13
C SER A 158 3.19 1.79 14.09
N ILE A 159 2.96 2.70 13.14
CA ILE A 159 3.66 3.99 13.07
C ILE A 159 3.25 4.90 14.25
N ARG A 160 1.94 5.00 14.53
CA ARG A 160 1.37 5.86 15.58
C ARG A 160 2.02 5.65 16.96
N LYS A 161 2.39 4.42 17.30
CA LYS A 161 2.99 4.08 18.62
C LYS A 161 4.32 4.78 18.92
N HIS A 162 4.94 5.40 17.92
CA HIS A 162 6.25 6.03 18.05
C HIS A 162 6.20 7.54 18.28
N PHE A 163 5.02 8.18 18.21
CA PHE A 163 4.90 9.64 18.26
C PHE A 163 3.72 10.09 19.12
N ASP A 164 3.82 11.31 19.64
CA ASP A 164 2.78 11.90 20.50
C ASP A 164 1.85 12.85 19.74
N ASN A 165 2.39 13.61 18.78
CA ASN A 165 1.64 14.61 18.00
C ASN A 165 1.25 14.05 16.63
N ILE A 166 -0.01 13.64 16.50
CA ILE A 166 -0.48 12.86 15.35
C ILE A 166 -1.86 13.34 14.90
N TYR A 167 -2.03 13.41 13.58
CA TYR A 167 -3.32 13.55 12.91
C TYR A 167 -3.58 12.35 12.00
N GLU A 168 -4.75 11.71 12.13
CA GLU A 168 -5.14 10.53 11.33
C GLU A 168 -6.45 10.78 10.58
N TRP A 169 -6.53 10.26 9.36
CA TRP A 169 -7.73 10.16 8.54
C TRP A 169 -7.74 8.79 7.87
N THR A 170 -8.85 8.35 7.29
CA THR A 170 -9.02 6.99 6.74
C THR A 170 -7.87 6.57 5.81
N GLU A 171 -7.37 7.50 5.00
CA GLU A 171 -6.35 7.26 3.98
C GLU A 171 -4.93 7.62 4.43
N GLY A 172 -4.71 8.13 5.65
CA GLY A 172 -3.36 8.50 6.05
C GLY A 172 -3.16 8.93 7.50
N ILE A 173 -1.91 9.27 7.77
CA ILE A 173 -1.40 9.74 9.06
C ILE A 173 -0.36 10.83 8.81
N LEU A 174 -0.45 11.91 9.56
CA LEU A 174 0.54 12.97 9.65
C LEU A 174 1.08 13.04 11.08
N ILE A 175 2.39 13.05 11.21
CA ILE A 175 3.14 13.18 12.45
C ILE A 175 3.89 14.50 12.40
N THR A 176 3.80 15.26 13.48
CA THR A 176 4.44 16.58 13.63
C THR A 176 5.41 16.53 14.80
N ASP A 177 6.69 16.34 14.51
CA ASP A 177 7.77 16.27 15.49
C ASP A 177 8.78 17.38 15.15
N ASP A 178 8.42 18.62 15.52
CA ASP A 178 9.07 19.85 15.07
C ASP A 178 10.61 19.76 15.13
N PRO A 179 11.33 20.10 14.05
CA PRO A 179 10.85 20.73 12.81
C PRO A 179 10.45 19.72 11.70
N ILE A 180 10.27 18.44 12.05
CA ILE A 180 10.06 17.35 11.09
C ILE A 180 8.57 16.99 10.99
N HIS A 181 8.11 16.87 9.75
CA HIS A 181 6.79 16.38 9.43
C HIS A 181 6.89 15.06 8.68
N LEU A 182 6.27 13.99 9.18
CA LEU A 182 6.17 12.69 8.51
C LEU A 182 4.73 12.42 8.09
N HIS A 183 4.53 12.12 6.83
CA HIS A 183 3.26 11.87 6.20
C HIS A 183 3.25 10.50 5.55
N VAL A 184 2.25 9.68 5.87
CA VAL A 184 2.03 8.39 5.22
C VAL A 184 0.58 8.34 4.74
N GLU A 185 0.39 8.19 3.44
CA GLU A 185 -0.94 8.22 2.81
C GLU A 185 -1.08 7.16 1.73
N ARG A 186 -2.27 6.55 1.65
CA ARG A 186 -2.74 5.80 0.50
C ARG A 186 -3.32 6.77 -0.51
N THR A 187 -2.48 7.23 -1.43
CA THR A 187 -2.84 8.24 -2.45
C THR A 187 -3.76 7.68 -3.53
N SER A 188 -3.76 6.36 -3.71
CA SER A 188 -4.68 5.64 -4.58
C SER A 188 -4.85 4.18 -4.11
N PRO A 189 -5.81 3.41 -4.68
CA PRO A 189 -5.94 1.99 -4.37
C PRO A 189 -4.68 1.16 -4.65
N THR A 190 -3.71 1.68 -5.40
CA THR A 190 -2.48 0.99 -5.83
C THR A 190 -1.20 1.73 -5.45
N GLU A 191 -1.28 2.79 -4.62
CA GLU A 191 -0.11 3.56 -4.20
C GLU A 191 -0.19 3.96 -2.72
N ILE A 192 0.93 3.77 -2.02
CA ILE A 192 1.19 4.37 -0.70
C ILE A 192 2.41 5.28 -0.85
N GLU A 193 2.30 6.50 -0.32
CA GLU A 193 3.37 7.46 -0.24
C GLU A 193 3.81 7.67 1.20
N ILE A 194 5.12 7.64 1.42
CA ILE A 194 5.79 7.95 2.68
C ILE A 194 6.68 9.16 2.42
N ALA A 195 6.35 10.27 3.04
CA ALA A 195 7.01 11.55 2.81
C ALA A 195 7.44 12.17 4.14
N ALA A 196 8.68 12.64 4.21
CA ALA A 196 9.16 13.41 5.36
C ALA A 196 9.66 14.77 4.90
N ARG A 197 9.36 15.81 5.68
CA ARG A 197 9.73 17.20 5.40
C ARG A 197 10.38 17.88 6.57
N VAL A 198 11.20 18.88 6.23
CA VAL A 198 11.81 19.82 7.18
C VAL A 198 11.91 21.19 6.54
N CYS A 199 11.58 22.24 7.30
CA CYS A 199 11.87 23.62 6.91
C CYS A 199 13.35 23.91 7.19
N VAL A 200 14.15 24.13 6.16
CA VAL A 200 15.61 24.32 6.29
C VAL A 200 15.95 25.61 7.04
N GLU A 201 15.09 26.63 6.95
CA GLU A 201 15.27 27.92 7.64
C GLU A 201 15.06 27.82 9.16
N GLU A 202 14.37 26.78 9.62
CA GLU A 202 14.11 26.53 11.05
C GLU A 202 15.21 25.69 11.71
N LEU A 203 16.21 25.24 10.93
CA LEU A 203 17.29 24.39 11.41
C LEU A 203 18.46 25.19 11.97
N GLU A 204 19.15 24.59 12.94
CA GLU A 204 20.44 25.10 13.45
C GLU A 204 21.53 25.05 12.36
N GLU A 205 22.57 25.87 12.48
CA GLU A 205 23.62 25.99 11.44
C GLU A 205 24.29 24.64 11.11
N GLU A 206 24.53 23.78 12.10
CA GLU A 206 25.09 22.45 11.87
C GLU A 206 24.15 21.55 11.06
N GLN A 207 22.85 21.68 11.29
CA GLN A 207 21.79 20.88 10.67
C GLN A 207 21.51 21.32 9.22
N GLN A 208 21.63 22.61 8.92
CA GLN A 208 21.49 23.16 7.57
C GLN A 208 22.51 22.62 6.58
N SER A 209 23.67 22.15 7.06
CA SER A 209 24.69 21.54 6.20
C SER A 209 24.23 20.21 5.56
N ASN A 210 23.31 19.48 6.21
CA ASN A 210 22.76 18.23 5.69
C ASN A 210 21.36 17.92 6.26
N PRO A 211 20.34 18.72 5.88
CA PRO A 211 18.98 18.58 6.40
C PRO A 211 18.35 17.21 6.09
N ALA A 212 18.76 16.57 4.99
CA ALA A 212 18.26 15.26 4.59
C ALA A 212 18.56 14.16 5.61
N LYS A 213 19.65 14.29 6.38
CA LYS A 213 20.00 13.32 7.43
C LYS A 213 18.95 13.26 8.55
N LEU A 214 18.26 14.38 8.83
CA LEU A 214 17.22 14.44 9.86
C LEU A 214 15.95 13.69 9.45
N LEU A 215 15.70 13.57 8.14
CA LEU A 215 14.50 12.92 7.60
C LEU A 215 14.60 11.39 7.58
N TRP A 216 15.80 10.85 7.39
CA TRP A 216 16.00 9.41 7.21
C TRP A 216 15.51 8.53 8.38
N PRO A 217 15.69 8.91 9.66
CA PRO A 217 15.13 8.14 10.78
C PRO A 217 13.60 7.95 10.68
N TYR A 218 12.88 9.01 10.32
CA TYR A 218 11.42 8.99 10.16
C TYR A 218 11.00 8.16 8.96
N ILE A 219 11.67 8.36 7.82
CA ILE A 219 11.42 7.58 6.60
C ILE A 219 11.69 6.09 6.84
N ALA A 220 12.81 5.74 7.46
CA ALA A 220 13.19 4.36 7.74
C ALA A 220 12.20 3.70 8.70
N LEU A 221 11.76 4.41 9.74
CA LEU A 221 10.75 3.93 10.68
C LEU A 221 9.43 3.62 9.97
N ALA A 222 8.91 4.59 9.20
CA ALA A 222 7.67 4.43 8.47
C ALA A 222 7.76 3.32 7.43
N LEU A 223 8.84 3.30 6.63
CA LEU A 223 9.07 2.29 5.60
C LEU A 223 9.16 0.89 6.22
N ARG A 224 9.92 0.71 7.30
CA ARG A 224 10.05 -0.58 7.98
C ARG A 224 8.70 -1.08 8.49
N ASN A 225 7.94 -0.23 9.19
CA ASN A 225 6.63 -0.61 9.71
C ASN A 225 5.66 -0.97 8.57
N THR A 226 5.63 -0.17 7.50
CA THR A 226 4.82 -0.46 6.32
C THR A 226 5.21 -1.79 5.68
N LEU A 227 6.48 -1.99 5.33
CA LEU A 227 6.93 -3.22 4.67
C LEU A 227 6.72 -4.46 5.54
N SER A 228 6.91 -4.35 6.86
CA SER A 228 6.71 -5.49 7.78
C SER A 228 5.27 -6.03 7.71
N HIS A 229 4.27 -5.14 7.61
CA HIS A 229 2.88 -5.56 7.45
C HIS A 229 2.57 -6.04 6.04
N LEU A 230 3.18 -5.46 5.00
CA LEU A 230 3.00 -5.93 3.63
C LEU A 230 3.59 -7.34 3.44
N ASP A 231 4.72 -7.65 4.10
CA ASP A 231 5.38 -8.95 4.00
C ASP A 231 4.62 -10.08 4.72
N GLU A 232 3.63 -9.76 5.56
CA GLU A 232 2.67 -10.74 6.08
C GLU A 232 1.73 -11.29 4.98
N HIS A 233 1.60 -10.58 3.86
CA HIS A 233 0.74 -10.93 2.74
C HIS A 233 1.56 -11.46 1.56
N GLN A 234 1.67 -12.78 1.45
CA GLN A 234 2.55 -13.43 0.46
C GLN A 234 2.18 -13.09 -0.99
N TYR A 235 0.91 -12.79 -1.25
CA TYR A 235 0.40 -12.50 -2.59
C TYR A 235 0.33 -11.00 -2.92
N LEU A 236 0.63 -10.12 -1.96
CA LEU A 236 0.62 -8.68 -2.15
C LEU A 236 1.92 -8.23 -2.80
N GLN A 237 1.88 -8.10 -4.13
CA GLN A 237 3.02 -7.68 -4.93
C GLN A 237 3.22 -6.17 -4.81
N TYR A 238 4.46 -5.72 -4.65
CA TYR A 238 4.77 -4.29 -4.58
C TYR A 238 6.18 -3.95 -5.06
N SER A 239 6.37 -2.71 -5.49
CA SER A 239 7.67 -2.11 -5.77
C SER A 239 7.87 -0.86 -4.93
N VAL A 240 9.12 -0.60 -4.54
CA VAL A 240 9.50 0.60 -3.79
C VAL A 240 10.36 1.48 -4.68
N SER A 241 10.02 2.76 -4.74
CA SER A 241 10.79 3.75 -5.50
C SER A 241 11.00 5.02 -4.67
N VAL A 242 12.21 5.57 -4.75
CA VAL A 242 12.52 6.88 -4.18
C VAL A 242 12.24 7.91 -5.27
N LYS A 243 11.30 8.82 -5.03
CA LYS A 243 10.90 9.85 -6.02
C LYS A 243 11.79 11.10 -5.97
N GLY A 244 12.61 11.23 -4.94
CA GLY A 244 13.69 12.21 -4.88
C GLY A 244 13.81 12.89 -3.53
N VAL A 245 14.95 13.56 -3.34
CA VAL A 245 15.11 14.65 -2.38
C VAL A 245 14.74 15.91 -3.16
N LEU A 246 13.54 16.44 -2.92
CA LEU A 246 13.09 17.67 -3.58
C LEU A 246 13.55 18.85 -2.73
N LEU A 247 14.46 19.63 -3.30
CA LEU A 247 14.69 21.02 -2.92
C LEU A 247 13.92 21.85 -3.93
N SER A 248 13.02 22.73 -3.48
CA SER A 248 12.53 23.77 -4.37
C SER A 248 13.71 24.70 -4.65
N THR A 249 14.26 24.63 -5.86
CA THR A 249 15.10 25.71 -6.35
C THR A 249 14.15 26.75 -6.93
N GLY A 250 13.91 27.83 -6.18
CA GLY A 250 13.16 28.97 -6.69
C GLY A 250 13.72 29.41 -8.04
N ASN A 251 12.84 29.58 -9.02
CA ASN A 251 13.14 30.28 -10.27
C ASN A 251 13.09 31.79 -10.04
#